data_AF-X1CQ15-F1
#
_entry.id   AF-X1CQ15-F1
#
_cell.length_a   1.000
_cell.length_b   1.000
_cell.length_c   1.000
_cell.angle_alpha   90.00
_cell.angle_beta   90.00
_cell.angle_gamma   90.00
#
_symmetry.space_group_name_H-M   'P 1'
#
loop_
_entity.id
_entity.type
_entity.pdbx_description
1 polymer ?
#
loop_
_entity_poly.entity_id
_entity_poly.type
_entity_poly.pdbx_seq_one_letter_code
_entity_poly.pdbx_strand_id
1 'polypeptide(L)'
;AATIKKILPEAVFIFLIPPSMEELITRVKQRHTESPFDLALRIKTAEEEIKQLPLFDYIVVNKRDEIDLAASEIKAIITAEKCRVSPRKIAL
;
A
#
# COMPACT_ATOMS: atom_id res chain seq x y z
N ALA A 1 0.66 4.71 -8.79
CA ALA A 1 2.07 4.41 -8.46
C ALA A 1 3.01 4.55 -9.66
N ALA A 2 2.68 3.95 -10.82
CA ALA A 2 3.58 3.89 -11.98
C ALA A 2 4.16 5.25 -12.46
N THR A 3 3.36 6.33 -12.47
CA THR A 3 3.84 7.66 -12.87
C THR A 3 4.95 8.19 -11.96
N ILE A 4 4.77 8.07 -10.63
CA ILE A 4 5.77 8.52 -9.66
C ILE A 4 7.03 7.65 -9.75
N LYS A 5 6.90 6.34 -9.97
CA LYS A 5 8.06 5.45 -10.16
C LYS A 5 8.89 5.79 -11.42
N LYS A 6 8.26 6.32 -12.47
CA LYS A 6 8.99 6.83 -13.64
C LYS A 6 9.76 8.11 -13.36
N ILE A 7 9.21 8.99 -12.54
CA ILE A 7 9.83 10.28 -12.19
C ILE A 7 10.94 10.07 -11.14
N LEU A 8 10.68 9.24 -10.14
CA LEU A 8 11.56 8.95 -9.00
C LEU A 8 11.77 7.43 -8.86
N PRO A 9 12.59 6.81 -9.73
CA PRO A 9 12.82 5.36 -9.71
C PRO A 9 13.52 4.90 -8.42
N GLU A 10 14.31 5.78 -7.81
CA GLU A 10 15.04 5.54 -6.57
C GLU A 10 14.19 5.77 -5.32
N ALA A 11 12.92 6.18 -5.44
CA ALA A 11 12.03 6.26 -4.29
C ALA A 11 11.69 4.86 -3.74
N VAL A 12 11.43 4.79 -2.45
CA VAL A 12 10.97 3.55 -1.80
C VAL A 12 9.45 3.52 -1.87
N PHE A 13 8.91 2.52 -2.54
CA PHE A 13 7.48 2.32 -2.70
C PHE A 13 7.00 1.25 -1.71
N ILE A 14 6.15 1.65 -0.75
CA ILE A 14 5.54 0.75 0.23
C ILE A 14 4.06 0.58 -0.12
N PHE A 15 3.61 -0.65 -0.33
CA PHE A 15 2.22 -0.97 -0.59
C PHE A 15 1.52 -1.36 0.71
N LEU A 16 0.48 -0.60 1.08
CA LEU A 16 -0.30 -0.84 2.29
C LEU A 16 -1.57 -1.64 1.92
N ILE A 17 -1.66 -2.89 2.38
CA ILE A 17 -2.77 -3.79 2.02
C ILE A 17 -3.66 -4.12 3.21
N PRO A 18 -4.97 -4.31 3.01
CA PRO A 18 -5.78 -5.02 3.99
C PRO A 18 -5.32 -6.49 4.11
N PRO A 19 -5.55 -7.15 5.26
CA PRO A 19 -5.18 -8.56 5.46
C PRO A 19 -5.91 -9.51 4.51
N SER A 20 -7.10 -9.14 4.01
CA SER A 20 -7.81 -9.91 3.01
C SER A 20 -8.73 -9.04 2.16
N MET A 21 -9.07 -9.55 0.97
CA MET A 21 -10.08 -8.92 0.11
C MET A 21 -11.48 -8.94 0.75
N GLU A 22 -11.80 -9.98 1.53
CA GLU A 22 -13.05 -10.04 2.28
C GLU A 22 -13.14 -8.94 3.34
N GLU A 23 -12.03 -8.64 4.02
CA GLU A 23 -12.00 -7.55 4.98
C GLU A 23 -12.10 -6.18 4.29
N LEU A 24 -11.49 -6.03 3.11
CA LEU A 24 -11.68 -4.82 2.29
C LEU A 24 -13.15 -4.61 1.94
N ILE A 25 -13.82 -5.65 1.43
CA ILE A 25 -15.25 -5.61 1.08
C ILE A 25 -16.08 -5.29 2.33
N THR A 26 -15.76 -5.89 3.46
CA THR A 26 -16.45 -5.65 4.74
C THR A 26 -16.28 -4.20 5.19
N ARG A 27 -15.07 -3.64 5.13
CA ARG A 27 -14.81 -2.23 5.48
C ARG A 27 -15.54 -1.26 4.55
N VAL A 28 -15.60 -1.55 3.26
CA VAL A 28 -16.34 -0.71 2.29
C VAL A 28 -17.84 -0.79 2.56
N LYS A 29 -18.40 -1.98 2.77
CA LYS A 29 -19.82 -2.18 3.13
C LYS A 29 -20.20 -1.48 4.44
N GLN A 30 -19.35 -1.59 5.47
CA GLN A 30 -19.60 -0.97 6.78
C GLN A 30 -19.65 0.55 6.75
N ARG A 31 -19.07 1.19 5.73
CA ARG A 31 -19.16 2.64 5.58
C ARG A 31 -20.56 3.11 5.17
N HIS A 32 -21.46 2.23 4.71
CA HIS A 32 -22.88 2.49 4.39
C HIS A 32 -23.16 3.69 3.46
N THR A 33 -22.13 4.29 2.86
CA THR A 33 -22.21 5.54 2.09
C THR A 33 -22.06 5.35 0.59
N GLU A 34 -21.85 4.12 0.11
CA GLU A 34 -21.51 3.85 -1.29
C GLU A 34 -22.57 2.99 -1.96
N SER A 35 -22.85 3.31 -3.24
CA SER A 35 -23.78 2.53 -4.04
C SER A 35 -23.21 1.15 -4.37
N PRO A 36 -24.04 0.15 -4.71
CA PRO A 36 -23.56 -1.16 -5.15
C PRO A 36 -22.60 -1.09 -6.35
N PHE A 37 -22.76 -0.07 -7.21
CA PHE A 37 -21.90 0.16 -8.36
C PHE A 37 -20.50 0.62 -7.94
N ASP A 38 -20.41 1.56 -6.99
CA ASP A 38 -19.13 2.08 -6.49
C ASP A 38 -18.34 0.99 -5.75
N LEU A 39 -19.03 0.11 -5.03
CA LEU A 39 -18.42 -1.05 -4.38
C LEU A 39 -17.78 -1.99 -5.41
N ALA A 40 -18.50 -2.34 -6.48
CA ALA A 40 -17.97 -3.22 -7.52
C ALA A 40 -16.76 -2.59 -8.22
N LEU A 41 -16.80 -1.27 -8.47
CA LEU A 41 -15.67 -0.54 -9.03
C LEU A 41 -14.46 -0.58 -8.09
N ARG A 42 -14.63 -0.34 -6.79
CA ARG A 42 -13.53 -0.39 -5.81
C ARG A 42 -12.91 -1.78 -5.69
N ILE A 43 -13.71 -2.84 -5.70
CA ILE A 43 -13.20 -4.22 -5.67
C ILE A 43 -12.34 -4.47 -6.91
N LYS A 44 -12.85 -4.11 -8.10
CA LYS A 44 -12.10 -4.26 -9.35
C LYS A 44 -10.80 -3.44 -9.34
N THR A 45 -10.84 -2.21 -8.83
CA THR A 45 -9.64 -1.38 -8.68
C THR A 45 -8.63 -2.03 -7.74
N ALA A 46 -9.06 -2.59 -6.60
CA ALA A 46 -8.15 -3.28 -5.68
C ALA A 46 -7.51 -4.52 -6.32
N GLU A 47 -8.25 -5.29 -7.12
CA GLU A 47 -7.68 -6.40 -7.90
C GLU A 47 -6.64 -5.92 -8.93
N GLU A 48 -6.90 -4.79 -9.59
CA GLU A 48 -5.96 -4.18 -10.54
C GLU A 48 -4.71 -3.62 -9.83
N GLU A 49 -4.87 -3.05 -8.64
CA GLU A 49 -3.75 -2.57 -7.81
C GLU A 49 -2.87 -3.72 -7.32
N ILE A 50 -3.46 -4.88 -6.96
CA ILE A 50 -2.70 -6.08 -6.61
C ILE A 50 -1.82 -6.54 -7.78
N LYS A 51 -2.26 -6.40 -9.03
CA LYS A 51 -1.42 -6.70 -10.21
C LYS A 51 -0.21 -5.76 -10.32
N GLN A 52 -0.27 -4.58 -9.70
CA GLN A 52 0.82 -3.62 -9.65
C GLN A 52 1.79 -3.87 -8.48
N LEU A 53 1.59 -4.90 -7.65
CA LEU A 53 2.50 -5.27 -6.56
C LEU A 53 3.98 -5.32 -6.96
N PRO A 54 4.38 -5.83 -8.15
CA PRO A 54 5.78 -5.84 -8.57
C PRO A 54 6.41 -4.43 -8.73
N LEU A 55 5.60 -3.37 -8.74
CA LEU A 55 6.08 -1.99 -8.77
C LEU A 55 6.46 -1.46 -7.40
N PHE A 56 6.16 -2.17 -6.30
CA PHE A 56 6.47 -1.75 -4.94
C PHE A 56 7.68 -2.51 -4.40
N ASP A 57 8.45 -1.87 -3.52
CA ASP A 57 9.62 -2.45 -2.87
C ASP A 57 9.23 -3.28 -1.62
N TYR A 58 8.19 -2.85 -0.92
CA TYR A 58 7.72 -3.46 0.33
C TYR A 58 6.20 -3.57 0.37
N ILE A 59 5.70 -4.52 1.16
CA ILE A 59 4.28 -4.69 1.47
C ILE A 59 4.11 -4.61 2.99
N VAL A 60 3.11 -3.87 3.45
CA VAL A 60 2.74 -3.74 4.86
C VAL A 60 1.25 -4.09 4.99
N VAL A 61 0.91 -4.96 5.95
CA VAL A 61 -0.47 -5.39 6.16
C VAL A 61 -1.13 -4.51 7.21
N ASN A 62 -2.21 -3.84 6.83
CA ASN A 62 -3.00 -2.95 7.68
C ASN A 62 -4.27 -3.66 8.20
N LYS A 63 -4.12 -4.45 9.26
CA LYS A 63 -5.25 -5.09 9.95
C LYS A 63 -5.99 -4.10 10.84
N ARG A 64 -7.28 -4.36 11.04
CA ARG A 64 -8.08 -3.61 12.02
C ARG A 64 -7.52 -3.95 13.40
N ASP A 65 -7.45 -2.95 14.28
CA ASP A 65 -6.95 -3.06 15.65
C ASP A 65 -5.42 -3.33 15.78
N GLU A 66 -4.67 -3.36 14.66
CA GLU A 66 -3.20 -3.51 14.63
C GLU A 66 -2.52 -2.33 13.91
N ILE A 67 -3.10 -1.14 13.98
CA ILE A 67 -2.55 0.06 13.29
C ILE A 67 -1.12 0.37 13.76
N ASP A 68 -0.85 0.19 15.06
CA ASP A 68 0.47 0.40 15.64
C ASP A 68 1.51 -0.57 15.07
N LEU A 69 1.10 -1.80 14.75
CA LEU A 69 1.98 -2.78 14.11
C LEU A 69 2.36 -2.32 12.70
N ALA A 70 1.38 -1.95 11.88
CA ALA A 70 1.64 -1.44 10.53
C ALA A 70 2.52 -0.18 10.55
N ALA A 71 2.31 0.73 11.50
CA ALA A 71 3.15 1.91 11.68
C ALA A 71 4.59 1.54 12.09
N SER A 72 4.74 0.55 12.97
CA SER A 72 6.05 0.02 13.38
C SER A 72 6.80 -0.62 12.21
N GLU A 73 6.11 -1.41 11.38
CA GLU A 73 6.69 -2.01 10.16
C GLU A 73 7.18 -0.95 9.17
N ILE A 74 6.38 0.09 8.92
CA ILE A 74 6.78 1.21 8.06
C ILE A 74 8.02 1.91 8.64
N LYS A 75 8.04 2.16 9.96
CA LYS A 75 9.21 2.77 10.62
C LYS A 75 10.46 1.89 10.51
N ALA A 76 10.29 0.58 10.60
CA ALA A 76 11.39 -0.37 10.41
C ALA A 76 11.93 -0.33 8.98
N ILE A 77 11.05 -0.30 7.96
CA ILE A 77 11.44 -0.15 6.55
C ILE A 77 12.23 1.14 6.33
N ILE A 78 11.73 2.27 6.84
CA ILE A 78 12.41 3.56 6.73
C ILE A 78 13.80 3.51 7.39
N THR A 79 13.89 2.88 8.56
CA THR A 79 15.16 2.73 9.29
C THR A 79 16.14 1.87 8.49
N ALA A 80 15.69 0.74 7.96
CA ALA A 80 16.50 -0.16 7.15
C ALA A 80 17.02 0.52 5.87
N GLU A 81 16.17 1.24 5.14
CA GLU A 81 16.57 1.96 3.93
C GLU A 81 17.59 3.08 4.23
N LYS A 82 17.51 3.71 5.41
CA LYS A 82 18.51 4.70 5.88
C LYS A 82 19.86 4.07 6.26
N CYS A 83 19.87 2.79 6.64
CA CYS A 83 21.09 2.06 7.02
C CYS A 83 21.78 1.35 5.84
N ARG A 84 21.32 1.53 4.60
CA ARG A 84 21.95 0.91 3.43
C ARG A 84 23.35 1.49 3.20
N VAL A 85 24.31 0.62 2.90
CA VAL A 85 25.71 0.99 2.55
C VAL A 85 25.74 1.97 1.36
N SER A 86 24.84 1.76 0.39
CA SER A 86 24.58 2.71 -0.70
C SER A 86 23.15 3.21 -0.57
N PRO A 87 22.93 4.42 -0.02
CA PRO A 87 21.61 5.02 0.10
C PRO A 87 21.00 5.29 -1.28
N ARG A 88 19.69 5.08 -1.41
CA ARG A 88 18.94 5.56 -2.58
C ARG A 88 19.03 7.08 -2.63
N LYS A 89 19.41 7.64 -3.78
CA LYS A 89 19.54 9.09 -3.97
C LYS A 89 18.36 9.60 -4.78
N ILE A 90 17.55 10.45 -4.17
CA ILE A 90 16.46 11.14 -4.85
C ILE A 90 16.95 12.55 -5.18
N ALA A 91 17.01 12.89 -6.47
CA ALA A 91 17.14 14.26 -6.93
C ALA A 91 15.74 14.74 -7.33
N LEU A 92 15.27 15.80 -6.67
CA LEU A 92 13.97 16.44 -6.94
C LEU A 92 14.15 17.63 -7.88
#